data_AF-K2FAZ8-F1
#
_entry.id   AF-K2FAZ8-F1
#
_cell.length_a   1.000
_cell.length_b   1.000
_cell.length_c   1.000
_cell.angle_alpha   90.00
_cell.angle_beta   90.00
_cell.angle_gamma   90.00
#
_symmetry.space_group_name_H-M   'P 1'
#
loop_
_entity.id
_entity.type
_entity.pdbx_description
1 polymer ?
#
loop_
_entity_poly.entity_id
_entity_poly.type
_entity_poly.pdbx_seq_one_letter_code
_entity_poly.pdbx_strand_id
1 'polypeptide(L)'
;MMEIKYNKEDTIVMSDFHLGSNKSKSKEIVKFLAELLKVPPKRLVLAGDVFELWSTNYKKIEDHEHRVITLVAQLSEQGTRIVYIPGNHDRAFWAFSKFTFGKIKMRNEYVVRHNHHKYLVMHGDEFDAFTRNHVVISILLDQLYVLLVKLNAFIRFFSRSRKSLSAEKHSKKYAEMVSKIRNLALSYARSRKLSGIVIGHSHWPEIITEPDGIVYANCGDWIDSCSYIVIGDKVHLEYFRE
;
A
#
# COMPACT_ATOMS: atom_id res chain seq x y z
N MET A 1 -9.27 -23.32 -7.80
CA MET A 1 -8.63 -22.12 -8.41
C MET A 1 -9.45 -20.94 -7.95
N MET A 2 -8.88 -20.02 -7.18
CA MET A 2 -9.61 -18.83 -6.73
C MET A 2 -9.72 -17.84 -7.87
N GLU A 3 -10.93 -17.41 -8.19
CA GLU A 3 -11.19 -16.46 -9.25
C GLU A 3 -11.18 -15.03 -8.68
N ILE A 4 -10.24 -14.21 -9.15
CA ILE A 4 -10.18 -12.78 -8.80
C ILE A 4 -11.27 -12.08 -9.60
N LYS A 5 -12.23 -11.44 -8.92
CA LYS A 5 -13.39 -10.81 -9.58
C LYS A 5 -13.08 -9.38 -9.99
N TYR A 6 -12.94 -9.15 -11.29
CA TYR A 6 -12.80 -7.81 -11.88
C TYR A 6 -13.16 -7.86 -13.36
N ASN A 7 -13.57 -6.71 -13.91
CA ASN A 7 -13.68 -6.51 -15.35
C ASN A 7 -12.36 -5.98 -15.91
N LYS A 8 -12.09 -6.23 -17.19
CA LYS A 8 -10.84 -5.81 -17.84
C LYS A 8 -10.55 -4.31 -17.71
N GLU A 9 -11.59 -3.47 -17.70
CA GLU A 9 -11.49 -2.01 -17.60
C GLU A 9 -11.26 -1.50 -16.16
N ASP A 10 -11.43 -2.36 -15.16
CA ASP A 10 -11.25 -2.03 -13.76
C ASP A 10 -9.76 -1.78 -13.45
N THR A 11 -9.53 -1.07 -12.36
CA THR A 11 -8.18 -0.86 -11.82
C THR A 11 -8.01 -1.61 -10.53
N ILE A 12 -7.01 -2.47 -10.49
CA ILE A 12 -6.60 -3.14 -9.25
C ILE A 12 -5.59 -2.23 -8.54
N VAL A 13 -5.77 -2.02 -7.24
CA VAL A 13 -4.85 -1.28 -6.38
C VAL A 13 -4.39 -2.20 -5.25
N MET A 14 -3.09 -2.29 -5.06
CA MET A 14 -2.46 -3.06 -3.99
C MET A 14 -1.38 -2.19 -3.33
N SER A 15 -1.02 -2.45 -2.07
CA SER A 15 0.02 -1.72 -1.35
C SER A 15 0.67 -2.60 -0.29
N ASP A 16 1.74 -2.09 0.34
CA ASP A 16 2.29 -2.64 1.59
C ASP A 16 2.69 -4.12 1.45
N PHE A 17 3.53 -4.42 0.44
CA PHE A 17 4.10 -5.76 0.22
C PHE A 17 5.27 -6.02 1.16
N HIS A 18 6.06 -4.98 1.43
CA HIS A 18 7.30 -5.04 2.21
C HIS A 18 8.26 -6.16 1.75
N LEU A 19 8.48 -6.32 0.43
CA LEU A 19 9.47 -7.26 -0.09
C LEU A 19 10.85 -6.96 0.53
N GLY A 20 11.50 -7.96 1.10
CA GLY A 20 12.69 -7.89 1.93
C GLY A 20 12.42 -8.11 3.42
N SER A 21 11.16 -8.06 3.85
CA SER A 21 10.73 -8.35 5.21
C SER A 21 10.32 -9.82 5.39
N ASN A 22 10.71 -10.42 6.51
CA ASN A 22 10.25 -11.76 6.93
C ASN A 22 8.73 -11.90 7.05
N LYS A 23 8.01 -10.79 7.15
CA LYS A 23 6.55 -10.76 7.28
C LYS A 23 5.83 -10.68 5.93
N SER A 24 6.57 -10.41 4.85
CA SER A 24 5.99 -10.32 3.52
C SER A 24 5.44 -11.67 3.09
N LYS A 25 4.17 -11.70 2.69
CA LYS A 25 3.52 -12.88 2.10
C LYS A 25 3.81 -12.95 0.59
N SER A 26 5.09 -12.99 0.25
CA SER A 26 5.56 -12.97 -1.15
C SER A 26 5.06 -14.15 -1.98
N LYS A 27 4.83 -15.32 -1.36
CA LYS A 27 4.23 -16.49 -2.03
C LYS A 27 2.79 -16.22 -2.46
N GLU A 28 2.01 -15.58 -1.61
CA GLU A 28 0.63 -15.20 -1.84
C GLU A 28 0.55 -14.10 -2.90
N ILE A 29 1.46 -13.12 -2.87
CA ILE A 29 1.60 -12.10 -3.92
C ILE A 29 1.91 -12.79 -5.27
N VAL A 30 2.85 -13.74 -5.30
CA VAL A 30 3.18 -14.51 -6.52
C VAL A 30 1.95 -15.24 -7.05
N LYS A 31 1.18 -15.93 -6.20
CA LYS A 31 -0.05 -16.62 -6.60
C LYS A 31 -1.06 -15.63 -7.17
N PHE A 32 -1.30 -14.50 -6.50
CA PHE A 32 -2.22 -13.47 -6.95
C PHE A 32 -1.82 -12.89 -8.32
N LEU A 33 -0.56 -12.48 -8.48
CA LEU A 33 -0.07 -11.92 -9.75
C LEU A 33 -0.07 -12.96 -10.88
N ALA A 34 0.17 -14.23 -10.57
CA ALA A 34 0.07 -15.31 -11.54
C ALA A 34 -1.39 -15.53 -12.00
N GLU A 35 -2.37 -15.41 -11.11
CA GLU A 35 -3.79 -15.43 -11.50
C GLU A 35 -4.15 -14.21 -12.36
N LEU A 36 -3.65 -13.00 -12.04
CA LEU A 36 -3.84 -11.82 -12.88
C LEU A 36 -3.24 -12.00 -14.28
N LEU A 37 -2.10 -12.69 -14.40
CA LEU A 37 -1.44 -12.90 -15.69
C LEU A 37 -2.26 -13.76 -16.66
N LYS A 38 -3.21 -14.57 -16.16
CA LYS A 38 -4.11 -15.36 -17.02
C LYS A 38 -5.09 -14.46 -17.79
N VAL A 39 -5.56 -13.37 -17.17
CA VAL A 39 -6.49 -12.40 -17.77
C VAL A 39 -6.04 -10.97 -17.44
N PRO A 40 -4.95 -10.45 -18.02
CA PRO A 40 -4.31 -9.23 -17.52
C PRO A 40 -5.26 -8.02 -17.42
N PRO A 41 -5.31 -7.32 -16.26
CA PRO A 41 -6.14 -6.13 -16.11
C PRO A 41 -5.60 -4.99 -16.98
N LYS A 42 -6.46 -4.02 -17.32
CA LYS A 42 -6.01 -2.81 -18.02
C LYS A 42 -5.02 -2.00 -17.19
N ARG A 43 -5.19 -1.98 -15.86
CA ARG A 43 -4.36 -1.18 -14.95
C ARG A 43 -4.15 -1.88 -13.61
N LEU A 44 -2.91 -1.85 -13.15
CA LEU A 44 -2.50 -2.20 -11.79
C LEU A 44 -1.81 -0.98 -11.15
N VAL A 45 -2.21 -0.62 -9.94
CA VAL A 45 -1.57 0.45 -9.15
C VAL A 45 -0.95 -0.17 -7.90
N LEU A 46 0.35 0.06 -7.70
CA LEU A 46 1.09 -0.33 -6.51
C LEU A 46 1.24 0.92 -5.64
N ALA A 47 0.40 1.06 -4.60
CA ALA A 47 0.21 2.25 -3.79
C ALA A 47 1.12 2.29 -2.54
N GLY A 48 2.43 2.17 -2.76
CA GLY A 48 3.47 2.33 -1.75
C GLY A 48 3.86 1.06 -1.02
N ASP A 49 5.02 1.14 -0.37
CA ASP A 49 5.64 0.11 0.45
C ASP A 49 5.72 -1.26 -0.23
N VAL A 50 6.09 -1.26 -1.51
CA VAL A 50 6.33 -2.51 -2.25
C VAL A 50 7.61 -3.15 -1.74
N PHE A 51 8.64 -2.34 -1.46
CA PHE A 51 9.92 -2.80 -0.93
C PHE A 51 10.14 -2.32 0.50
N GLU A 52 10.80 -3.14 1.30
CA GLU A 52 11.27 -2.80 2.63
C GLU A 52 12.73 -2.31 2.55
N LEU A 53 12.93 -1.01 2.30
CA LEU A 53 14.28 -0.40 2.20
C LEU A 53 14.72 0.31 3.50
N TRP A 54 13.85 0.39 4.50
CA TRP A 54 14.17 1.02 5.80
C TRP A 54 14.85 0.07 6.78
N SER A 55 14.50 -1.21 6.73
CA SER A 55 15.17 -2.21 7.56
C SER A 55 16.64 -2.35 7.15
N THR A 56 17.54 -2.10 8.11
CA THR A 56 19.01 -2.14 7.94
C THR A 56 19.55 -3.53 7.64
N ASN A 57 18.69 -4.56 7.73
CA ASN A 57 19.01 -5.89 7.25
C ASN A 57 18.43 -6.00 5.85
N TYR A 58 19.19 -5.52 4.85
CA TYR A 58 18.92 -5.84 3.45
C TYR A 58 19.11 -7.34 3.29
N LYS A 59 18.12 -8.11 3.73
CA LYS A 59 18.07 -9.52 3.42
C LYS A 59 18.04 -9.62 1.91
N LYS A 60 18.79 -10.58 1.40
CA LYS A 60 18.82 -10.89 -0.01
C LYS A 60 17.38 -11.06 -0.49
N ILE A 61 17.00 -10.38 -1.59
CA ILE A 61 15.74 -10.65 -2.28
C ILE A 61 15.71 -12.15 -2.59
N GLU A 62 14.78 -12.86 -1.98
CA GLU A 62 14.62 -14.31 -2.14
C GLU A 62 13.88 -14.63 -3.44
N ASP A 63 13.89 -15.90 -3.85
CA ASP A 63 13.35 -16.33 -5.15
C ASP A 63 11.89 -15.90 -5.38
N HIS A 64 11.06 -15.95 -4.33
CA HIS A 64 9.66 -15.51 -4.41
C HIS A 64 9.53 -14.00 -4.59
N GLU A 65 10.36 -13.21 -3.93
CA GLU A 65 10.33 -11.74 -4.02
C GLU A 65 10.83 -11.28 -5.40
N HIS A 66 11.89 -11.92 -5.91
CA HIS A 66 12.32 -11.74 -7.29
C HIS A 66 11.22 -12.15 -8.29
N ARG A 67 10.48 -13.22 -7.99
CA ARG A 67 9.35 -13.67 -8.82
C ARG A 67 8.22 -12.65 -8.84
N VAL A 68 7.93 -11.95 -7.74
CA VAL A 68 6.97 -10.82 -7.73
C VAL A 68 7.38 -9.77 -8.74
N ILE A 69 8.65 -9.31 -8.71
CA ILE A 69 9.17 -8.31 -9.66
C ILE A 69 9.01 -8.79 -11.11
N THR A 70 9.35 -10.06 -11.35
CA THR A 70 9.24 -10.67 -12.69
C THR A 70 7.79 -10.70 -13.18
N LEU A 71 6.84 -11.08 -12.33
CA LEU A 71 5.41 -11.14 -12.68
C LEU A 71 4.83 -9.74 -12.94
N VAL A 72 5.24 -8.73 -12.17
CA VAL A 72 4.87 -7.33 -12.43
C VAL A 72 5.40 -6.89 -13.80
N ALA A 73 6.65 -7.20 -14.14
CA ALA A 73 7.21 -6.90 -15.46
C ALA A 73 6.44 -7.62 -16.58
N GLN A 74 6.13 -8.91 -16.40
CA GLN A 74 5.34 -9.70 -17.37
C GLN A 74 3.93 -9.12 -17.59
N LEU A 75 3.26 -8.66 -16.54
CA LEU A 75 1.97 -7.96 -16.68
C LEU A 75 2.10 -6.71 -17.55
N SER A 76 3.17 -5.92 -17.35
CA SER A 76 3.47 -4.75 -18.17
C SER A 76 3.72 -5.12 -19.63
N GLU A 77 4.48 -6.19 -19.89
CA GLU A 77 4.75 -6.73 -21.24
C GLU A 77 3.46 -7.19 -21.94
N GLN A 78 2.56 -7.87 -21.23
CA GLN A 78 1.25 -8.28 -21.73
C GLN A 78 0.24 -7.12 -21.85
N GLY A 79 0.65 -5.92 -21.45
CA GLY A 79 -0.03 -4.69 -21.80
C GLY A 79 -0.72 -3.97 -20.65
N THR A 80 -0.67 -4.52 -19.43
CA THR A 80 -1.15 -3.89 -18.20
C THR A 80 -0.43 -2.57 -17.98
N ARG A 81 -1.17 -1.50 -17.71
CA ARG A 81 -0.55 -0.22 -17.31
C ARG A 81 -0.26 -0.28 -15.82
N ILE A 82 1.01 -0.17 -15.45
CA ILE A 82 1.42 -0.25 -14.05
C ILE A 82 1.74 1.16 -13.56
N VAL A 83 1.14 1.55 -12.46
CA VAL A 83 1.50 2.79 -11.76
C VAL A 83 2.10 2.42 -10.43
N TYR A 84 3.36 2.78 -10.22
CA TYR A 84 4.05 2.60 -8.96
C TYR A 84 4.04 3.93 -8.21
N ILE A 85 3.52 3.92 -7.00
CA ILE A 85 3.56 5.04 -6.08
C ILE A 85 4.49 4.64 -4.94
N PRO A 86 5.61 5.34 -4.68
CA PRO A 86 6.44 4.99 -3.54
C PRO A 86 5.82 5.46 -2.23
N GLY A 87 5.98 4.66 -1.19
CA GLY A 87 5.60 4.95 0.19
C GLY A 87 6.79 5.36 1.05
N ASN A 88 6.63 5.27 2.37
CA ASN A 88 7.67 5.70 3.31
C ASN A 88 8.81 4.67 3.43
N HIS A 89 8.54 3.36 3.29
CA HIS A 89 9.57 2.33 3.38
C HIS A 89 10.46 2.23 2.15
N ASP A 90 9.99 2.72 1.00
CA ASP A 90 10.71 2.71 -0.27
C ASP A 90 10.92 4.14 -0.84
N ARG A 91 10.99 5.12 0.07
CA ARG A 91 11.16 6.56 -0.18
C ARG A 91 12.29 6.93 -1.15
N ALA A 92 13.32 6.08 -1.30
CA ALA A 92 14.36 6.25 -2.31
C ALA A 92 13.79 6.39 -3.73
N PHE A 93 12.62 5.79 -4.00
CA PHE A 93 11.96 5.89 -5.30
C PHE A 93 11.22 7.22 -5.55
N TRP A 94 11.02 8.10 -4.54
CA TRP A 94 10.41 9.42 -4.75
C TRP A 94 11.18 10.30 -5.75
N ALA A 95 12.51 10.17 -5.78
CA ALA A 95 13.36 10.87 -6.75
C ALA A 95 13.02 10.50 -8.22
N PHE A 96 12.37 9.36 -8.43
CA PHE A 96 11.99 8.83 -9.73
C PHE A 96 10.52 9.07 -10.07
N SER A 97 9.81 9.96 -9.39
CA SER A 97 8.39 10.28 -9.60
C SER A 97 7.98 10.74 -11.01
N LYS A 98 8.94 11.03 -11.90
CA LYS A 98 8.70 11.32 -13.32
C LYS A 98 9.17 10.20 -14.26
N PHE A 99 9.82 9.16 -13.71
CA PHE A 99 10.35 8.04 -14.46
C PHE A 99 9.22 7.19 -15.06
N THR A 100 9.50 6.65 -16.25
CA THR A 100 8.61 5.75 -16.98
C THR A 100 9.48 4.71 -17.65
N PHE A 101 9.17 3.43 -17.42
CA PHE A 101 9.86 2.29 -18.01
C PHE A 101 8.82 1.36 -18.62
N GLY A 102 8.79 1.26 -19.96
CA GLY A 102 7.72 0.56 -20.65
C GLY A 102 6.34 1.10 -20.27
N LYS A 103 5.45 0.23 -19.78
CA LYS A 103 4.12 0.60 -19.28
C LYS A 103 4.07 0.88 -17.77
N ILE A 104 5.23 0.88 -17.11
CA ILE A 104 5.39 1.17 -15.69
C ILE A 104 5.69 2.66 -15.52
N LYS A 105 4.86 3.35 -14.75
CA LYS A 105 5.01 4.78 -14.44
C LYS A 105 5.18 4.95 -12.94
N MET A 106 6.28 5.56 -12.52
CA MET A 106 6.44 5.96 -11.13
C MET A 106 5.79 7.33 -10.90
N ARG A 107 4.94 7.51 -9.90
CA ARG A 107 4.24 8.77 -9.59
C ARG A 107 4.11 8.93 -8.08
N ASN A 108 3.99 10.15 -7.56
CA ASN A 108 3.72 10.34 -6.13
C ASN A 108 2.23 10.17 -5.79
N GLU A 109 1.37 10.44 -6.76
CA GLU A 109 -0.07 10.20 -6.67
C GLU A 109 -0.62 9.90 -8.06
N TYR A 110 -1.79 9.25 -8.13
CA TYR A 110 -2.41 8.91 -9.40
C TYR A 110 -3.93 9.02 -9.34
N VAL A 111 -4.52 9.78 -10.26
CA VAL A 111 -5.99 9.86 -10.39
C VAL A 111 -6.47 8.81 -11.39
N VAL A 112 -7.15 7.79 -10.87
CA VAL A 112 -7.88 6.79 -11.64
C VAL A 112 -9.19 7.41 -12.10
N ARG A 113 -9.45 7.34 -13.42
CA ARG A 113 -10.74 7.70 -14.01
C ARG A 113 -11.45 6.42 -14.43
N HIS A 114 -12.67 6.23 -13.94
CA HIS A 114 -13.56 5.15 -14.35
C HIS A 114 -14.94 5.77 -14.56
N ASN A 115 -15.47 5.69 -15.79
CA ASN A 115 -16.65 6.44 -16.23
C ASN A 115 -16.55 7.94 -15.89
N HIS A 116 -17.51 8.48 -15.15
CA HIS A 116 -17.54 9.87 -14.70
C HIS A 116 -16.86 10.09 -13.34
N HIS A 117 -16.41 9.02 -12.68
CA HIS A 117 -15.80 9.06 -11.36
C HIS A 117 -14.28 9.23 -11.43
N LYS A 118 -13.75 9.97 -10.45
CA LYS A 118 -12.31 10.20 -10.29
C LYS A 118 -11.90 9.79 -8.88
N TYR A 119 -11.01 8.81 -8.78
CA TYR A 119 -10.48 8.33 -7.51
C TYR A 119 -8.99 8.67 -7.43
N LEU A 120 -8.58 9.31 -6.34
CA LEU A 120 -7.15 9.52 -6.07
C LEU A 120 -6.57 8.26 -5.43
N VAL A 121 -5.41 7.84 -5.91
CA VAL A 121 -4.61 6.78 -5.31
C VAL A 121 -3.28 7.38 -4.87
N MET A 122 -2.89 7.13 -3.63
CA MET A 122 -1.62 7.54 -3.03
C MET A 122 -1.24 6.58 -1.90
N HIS A 123 -0.05 6.70 -1.33
CA HIS A 123 0.34 5.79 -0.24
C HIS A 123 -0.37 6.12 1.07
N GLY A 124 -0.36 7.40 1.50
CA GLY A 124 -1.11 7.87 2.68
C GLY A 124 -0.25 8.21 3.90
N ASP A 125 1.08 8.00 3.84
CA ASP A 125 2.02 8.44 4.87
C ASP A 125 2.03 9.97 5.03
N GLU A 126 1.66 10.70 3.98
CA GLU A 126 1.52 12.15 4.01
C GLU A 126 0.52 12.60 5.07
N PHE A 127 -0.60 11.87 5.22
CA PHE A 127 -1.63 12.20 6.21
C PHE A 127 -1.17 11.89 7.64
N ASP A 128 -0.39 10.83 7.86
CA ASP A 128 0.19 10.53 9.17
C ASP A 128 1.17 11.64 9.59
N ALA A 129 2.02 12.11 8.68
CA ALA A 129 2.94 13.24 8.92
C ALA A 129 2.20 14.53 9.32
N PHE A 130 1.04 14.80 8.71
CA PHE A 130 0.15 15.91 9.11
C PHE A 130 -0.48 15.68 10.49
N THR A 131 -0.96 14.48 10.81
CA THR A 131 -1.54 14.19 12.14
C THR A 131 -0.51 14.27 13.27
N ARG A 132 0.78 14.00 12.98
CA ARG A 132 1.88 13.99 13.94
C ARG A 132 2.62 15.34 14.07
N ASN A 133 2.17 16.37 13.35
CA ASN A 133 2.62 17.76 13.48
C ASN A 133 4.14 18.02 13.30
N HIS A 134 4.84 17.19 12.52
CA HIS A 134 6.30 17.27 12.38
C HIS A 134 6.77 17.00 10.95
N VAL A 135 6.32 17.84 10.01
CA VAL A 135 6.70 17.78 8.58
C VAL A 135 8.21 17.91 8.36
N VAL A 136 8.93 18.59 9.26
CA VAL A 136 10.40 18.78 9.16
C VAL A 136 11.18 17.76 10.02
N ILE A 137 10.55 17.17 11.05
CA ILE A 137 11.26 16.26 11.95
C ILE A 137 11.18 14.80 11.46
N SER A 138 10.25 14.45 10.57
CA SER A 138 10.08 13.07 10.06
C SER A 138 11.35 12.47 9.46
N ILE A 139 12.15 13.24 8.72
CA ILE A 139 13.37 12.70 8.06
C ILE A 139 14.49 12.38 9.07
N LEU A 140 14.68 13.23 10.09
CA LEU A 140 15.65 13.00 11.17
C LEU A 140 15.12 12.01 12.21
N LEU A 141 13.82 12.03 12.47
CA LEU A 141 13.15 11.09 13.36
C LEU A 141 13.01 9.72 12.75
N ASP A 142 12.97 9.51 11.44
CA ASP A 142 12.90 8.16 10.87
C ASP A 142 14.16 7.37 11.20
N GLN A 143 15.34 8.00 11.13
CA GLN A 143 16.60 7.37 11.56
C GLN A 143 16.67 7.18 13.09
N LEU A 144 16.21 8.17 13.87
CA LEU A 144 16.12 8.07 15.32
C LEU A 144 15.07 7.03 15.77
N TYR A 145 13.98 6.87 15.02
CA TYR A 145 12.90 5.93 15.26
C TYR A 145 13.36 4.52 14.95
N VAL A 146 14.06 4.29 13.83
CA VAL A 146 14.72 3.01 13.55
C VAL A 146 15.72 2.68 14.66
N LEU A 147 16.47 3.65 15.17
CA LEU A 147 17.36 3.46 16.31
C LEU A 147 16.58 3.11 17.60
N LEU A 148 15.49 3.81 17.90
CA LEU A 148 14.64 3.57 19.07
C LEU A 148 13.90 2.22 19.00
N VAL A 149 13.44 1.80 17.82
CA VAL A 149 12.85 0.47 17.59
C VAL A 149 13.89 -0.61 17.78
N LYS A 150 15.13 -0.41 17.30
CA LYS A 150 16.25 -1.32 17.59
C LYS A 150 16.60 -1.35 19.06
N LEU A 151 16.63 -0.20 19.73
CA LEU A 151 16.90 -0.10 21.16
C LEU A 151 15.81 -0.81 21.97
N ASN A 152 14.55 -0.65 21.56
CA ASN A 152 13.42 -1.34 22.16
C ASN A 152 13.47 -2.86 21.89
N ALA A 153 13.83 -3.29 20.68
CA ALA A 153 14.04 -4.70 20.37
C ALA A 153 15.20 -5.31 21.18
N PHE A 154 16.28 -4.54 21.39
CA PHE A 154 17.41 -4.89 22.25
C PHE A 154 17.00 -4.96 23.72
N ILE A 155 16.26 -3.99 24.24
CA ILE A 155 15.72 -4.00 25.61
C ILE A 155 14.74 -5.17 25.80
N ARG A 156 13.95 -5.51 24.77
CA ARG A 156 13.04 -6.68 24.76
C ARG A 156 13.76 -8.02 24.64
N PHE A 157 14.99 -8.05 24.14
CA PHE A 157 15.85 -9.23 24.21
C PHE A 157 16.24 -9.54 25.66
N PHE A 158 16.39 -8.51 26.50
CA PHE A 158 16.68 -8.64 27.93
C PHE A 158 15.44 -8.65 28.84
N SER A 159 14.30 -8.15 28.36
CA SER A 159 13.02 -8.16 29.07
C SER A 159 12.18 -9.35 28.62
N ARG A 160 11.87 -10.27 29.55
CA ARG A 160 10.96 -11.43 29.34
C ARG A 160 9.51 -11.05 28.95
N SER A 161 9.20 -9.78 28.68
CA SER A 161 7.86 -9.33 28.27
C SER A 161 7.65 -9.40 26.74
N ARG A 162 7.14 -10.54 26.28
CA ARG A 162 6.64 -10.68 24.90
C ARG A 162 5.21 -10.11 24.79
N LYS A 163 5.04 -8.79 24.79
CA LYS A 163 3.81 -8.22 24.21
C LYS A 163 3.89 -8.34 22.69
N SER A 164 2.96 -9.07 22.07
CA SER A 164 2.95 -9.26 20.62
C SER A 164 2.68 -7.93 19.91
N LEU A 165 3.41 -7.65 18.82
CA LEU A 165 3.16 -6.47 17.97
C LEU A 165 1.73 -6.46 17.41
N SER A 166 1.08 -7.62 17.32
CA SER A 166 -0.33 -7.76 16.94
C SER A 166 -1.31 -7.14 17.95
N ALA A 167 -0.96 -7.03 19.24
CA ALA A 167 -1.82 -6.42 20.25
C ALA A 167 -1.92 -4.89 20.11
N GLU A 168 -0.97 -4.26 19.41
CA GLU A 168 -0.89 -2.80 19.27
C GLU A 168 -1.76 -2.28 18.10
N LYS A 169 -1.89 -3.06 17.02
CA LYS A 169 -2.74 -2.77 15.83
C LYS A 169 -4.24 -2.75 16.17
N HIS A 170 -4.66 -3.44 17.23
CA HIS A 170 -6.05 -3.42 17.73
C HIS A 170 -6.25 -2.51 18.95
N SER A 171 -5.26 -1.68 19.29
CA SER A 171 -5.43 -0.72 20.37
C SER A 171 -6.39 0.41 19.97
N LYS A 172 -7.14 0.92 20.95
CA LYS A 172 -8.02 2.10 20.75
C LYS A 172 -7.25 3.29 20.15
N LYS A 173 -6.00 3.49 20.59
CA LYS A 173 -5.11 4.55 20.11
C LYS A 173 -4.78 4.39 18.61
N TYR A 174 -4.56 3.16 18.14
CA TYR A 174 -4.32 2.91 16.72
C TYR A 174 -5.57 3.15 15.88
N ALA A 175 -6.74 2.69 16.34
CA ALA A 175 -8.00 2.97 15.67
C ALA A 175 -8.30 4.48 15.58
N GLU A 176 -7.98 5.26 16.62
CA GLU A 176 -8.07 6.72 16.60
C GLU A 176 -7.11 7.35 15.57
N MET A 177 -5.89 6.84 15.44
CA MET A 177 -4.92 7.29 14.43
C MET A 177 -5.44 7.00 13.01
N VAL A 178 -5.91 5.78 12.74
CA VAL A 178 -6.50 5.39 11.45
C VAL A 178 -7.69 6.29 11.11
N SER A 179 -8.55 6.58 12.09
CA SER A 179 -9.69 7.49 11.91
C SER A 179 -9.24 8.91 11.52
N LYS A 180 -8.18 9.45 12.16
CA LYS A 180 -7.62 10.76 11.80
C LYS A 180 -7.05 10.78 10.37
N ILE A 181 -6.29 9.75 10.00
CA ILE A 181 -5.73 9.60 8.65
C ILE A 181 -6.87 9.58 7.62
N ARG A 182 -7.89 8.75 7.86
CA ARG A 182 -9.09 8.66 7.01
C ARG A 182 -9.79 10.02 6.85
N ASN A 183 -10.00 10.75 7.94
CA ASN A 183 -10.68 12.05 7.88
C ASN A 183 -9.90 13.09 7.06
N LEU A 184 -8.56 13.10 7.17
CA LEU A 184 -7.70 13.96 6.36
C LEU A 184 -7.72 13.54 4.89
N ALA A 185 -7.62 12.24 4.61
CA ALA A 185 -7.70 11.67 3.27
C ALA A 185 -9.01 12.05 2.56
N LEU A 186 -10.15 11.88 3.25
CA LEU A 186 -11.47 12.30 2.79
C LEU A 186 -11.53 13.81 2.53
N SER A 187 -10.99 14.62 3.44
CA SER A 187 -10.96 16.09 3.28
C SER A 187 -10.13 16.52 2.07
N TYR A 188 -9.01 15.85 1.81
CA TYR A 188 -8.16 16.11 0.64
C TYR A 188 -8.85 15.72 -0.66
N ALA A 189 -9.58 14.60 -0.68
CA ALA A 189 -10.35 14.18 -1.83
C ALA A 189 -11.51 15.17 -2.13
N ARG A 190 -12.19 15.65 -1.08
CA ARG A 190 -13.24 16.70 -1.19
C ARG A 190 -12.70 18.00 -1.75
N SER A 191 -11.56 18.50 -1.25
CA SER A 191 -10.96 19.75 -1.72
C SER A 191 -10.58 19.71 -3.21
N ARG A 192 -10.25 18.51 -3.71
CA ARG A 192 -9.94 18.25 -5.12
C ARG A 192 -11.15 17.88 -5.98
N LYS A 193 -12.37 17.88 -5.43
CA LYS A 193 -13.63 17.53 -6.11
C LYS A 193 -13.57 16.14 -6.75
N LEU A 194 -13.07 15.17 -6.00
CA LEU A 194 -12.93 13.78 -6.41
C LEU A 194 -14.08 12.92 -5.86
N SER A 195 -14.34 11.78 -6.49
CA SER A 195 -15.34 10.80 -6.06
C SER A 195 -14.85 9.92 -4.91
N GLY A 196 -13.54 9.90 -4.66
CA GLY A 196 -12.97 9.17 -3.53
C GLY A 196 -11.45 9.15 -3.52
N ILE A 197 -10.91 8.48 -2.51
CA ILE A 197 -9.49 8.27 -2.29
C ILE A 197 -9.22 6.84 -1.85
N VAL A 198 -8.14 6.28 -2.36
CA VAL A 198 -7.63 4.95 -2.04
C VAL A 198 -6.20 5.08 -1.53
N ILE A 199 -5.92 4.53 -0.35
CA ILE A 199 -4.60 4.58 0.29
C ILE A 199 -4.12 3.19 0.74
N GLY A 200 -2.86 3.09 1.12
CA GLY A 200 -2.27 1.97 1.86
C GLY A 200 -1.84 2.43 3.26
N HIS A 201 -0.58 2.17 3.63
CA HIS A 201 0.17 2.73 4.76
C HIS A 201 -0.33 2.34 6.16
N SER A 202 -1.62 2.48 6.45
CA SER A 202 -2.17 2.17 7.76
C SER A 202 -2.50 0.69 7.94
N HIS A 203 -2.22 -0.18 6.96
CA HIS A 203 -2.43 -1.63 7.05
C HIS A 203 -3.84 -2.04 7.56
N TRP A 204 -4.84 -1.20 7.33
CA TRP A 204 -6.18 -1.32 7.92
C TRP A 204 -7.19 -1.42 6.77
N PRO A 205 -7.43 -2.62 6.24
CA PRO A 205 -8.32 -2.78 5.09
C PRO A 205 -9.74 -2.36 5.46
N GLU A 206 -10.23 -1.32 4.81
CA GLU A 206 -11.52 -0.70 5.09
C GLU A 206 -12.05 -0.01 3.84
N ILE A 207 -13.37 -0.01 3.67
CA ILE A 207 -14.06 0.80 2.67
C ILE A 207 -15.25 1.49 3.33
N ILE A 208 -15.35 2.81 3.14
CA ILE A 208 -16.42 3.64 3.66
C ILE A 208 -16.93 4.53 2.54
N THR A 209 -18.25 4.61 2.41
CA THR A 209 -18.91 5.63 1.61
C THR A 209 -19.59 6.61 2.55
N GLU A 210 -19.18 7.87 2.48
CA GLU A 210 -19.73 8.93 3.31
C GLU A 210 -21.13 9.37 2.79
N PRO A 211 -21.96 10.04 3.61
CA PRO A 211 -23.29 10.50 3.18
C PRO A 211 -23.28 11.45 1.97
N ASP A 212 -22.19 12.18 1.75
CA ASP A 212 -21.97 13.02 0.57
C ASP A 212 -21.49 12.24 -0.67
N GLY A 213 -21.42 10.90 -0.56
CA GLY A 213 -21.11 9.97 -1.65
C GLY A 213 -19.62 9.77 -1.92
N ILE A 214 -18.72 10.46 -1.20
CA ILE A 214 -17.29 10.27 -1.38
C ILE A 214 -16.83 8.93 -0.76
N VAL A 215 -15.98 8.22 -1.49
CA VAL A 215 -15.46 6.91 -1.07
C VAL A 215 -14.07 7.06 -0.45
N TYR A 216 -13.88 6.48 0.73
CA TYR A 216 -12.56 6.17 1.28
C TYR A 216 -12.33 4.66 1.19
N ALA A 217 -11.16 4.26 0.70
CA ALA A 217 -10.74 2.87 0.75
C ALA A 217 -9.28 2.76 1.19
N ASN A 218 -8.98 1.72 1.94
CA ASN A 218 -7.63 1.33 2.31
C ASN A 218 -7.36 -0.09 1.82
N CYS A 219 -6.25 -0.28 1.10
CA CYS A 219 -5.86 -1.55 0.51
C CYS A 219 -5.48 -2.62 1.52
N GLY A 220 -5.24 -2.26 2.79
CA GLY A 220 -4.71 -3.17 3.79
C GLY A 220 -3.23 -3.44 3.55
N ASP A 221 -2.86 -4.72 3.48
CA ASP A 221 -1.48 -5.15 3.36
C ASP A 221 -1.32 -6.58 2.83
N TRP A 222 -0.10 -6.94 2.43
CA TRP A 222 0.29 -8.31 2.09
C TRP A 222 1.19 -8.91 3.19
N ILE A 223 0.78 -8.68 4.45
CA ILE A 223 1.43 -9.22 5.65
C ILE A 223 0.42 -10.04 6.45
N ASP A 224 -0.69 -9.41 6.86
CA ASP A 224 -1.77 -10.01 7.63
C ASP A 224 -2.97 -10.29 6.74
N SER A 225 -3.41 -9.28 5.97
CA SER A 225 -4.75 -9.26 5.37
C SER A 225 -4.85 -9.89 3.98
N CYS A 226 -3.79 -9.80 3.17
CA CYS A 226 -3.78 -10.15 1.74
C CYS A 226 -4.97 -9.52 1.01
N SER A 227 -5.13 -8.20 1.14
CA SER A 227 -6.25 -7.47 0.54
C SER A 227 -5.82 -6.52 -0.57
N TYR A 228 -6.79 -6.13 -1.37
CA TYR A 228 -6.62 -5.24 -2.52
C TYR A 228 -7.93 -4.52 -2.81
N ILE A 229 -7.84 -3.40 -3.52
CA ILE A 229 -9.00 -2.62 -3.96
C ILE A 229 -9.22 -2.84 -5.45
N VAL A 230 -10.48 -2.99 -5.86
CA VAL A 230 -10.91 -2.94 -7.26
C VAL A 230 -11.71 -1.67 -7.49
N ILE A 231 -11.24 -0.81 -8.39
CA ILE A 231 -11.94 0.40 -8.83
C ILE A 231 -12.60 0.10 -10.18
N GLY A 232 -13.89 -0.20 -10.15
CA GLY A 232 -14.77 -0.35 -11.32
C GLY A 232 -15.93 0.64 -11.27
N ASP A 233 -17.12 0.20 -11.66
CA ASP A 233 -18.38 0.95 -11.49
C ASP A 233 -18.65 1.31 -10.02
N LYS A 234 -18.18 0.45 -9.12
CA LYS A 234 -18.07 0.69 -7.68
C LYS A 234 -16.66 0.34 -7.22
N VAL A 235 -16.29 0.87 -6.06
CA VAL A 235 -15.05 0.50 -5.39
C VAL A 235 -15.34 -0.68 -4.49
N HIS A 236 -14.52 -1.74 -4.60
CA HIS A 236 -14.62 -2.96 -3.81
C HIS A 236 -13.33 -3.20 -3.05
N LEU A 237 -13.46 -3.66 -1.81
CA LEU A 237 -12.36 -4.21 -1.02
C LEU A 237 -12.46 -5.72 -1.06
N GLU A 238 -11.43 -6.37 -1.56
CA GLU A 238 -11.38 -7.81 -1.77
C GLU A 238 -10.21 -8.42 -0.99
N TYR A 239 -10.35 -9.71 -0.66
CA TYR A 239 -9.34 -10.46 0.07
C TYR A 239 -8.91 -11.68 -0.74
N PHE A 240 -7.60 -11.90 -0.84
CA PHE A 240 -7.01 -13.08 -1.43
C PHE A 240 -6.70 -14.09 -0.31
N ARG A 241 -7.58 -15.08 -0.13
CA ARG A 241 -7.46 -16.11 0.92
C ARG A 241 -7.62 -17.49 0.30
N GLU A 242 -6.58 -18.31 0.37
CA GLU A 242 -6.63 -19.73 -0.02
C GLU A 242 -7.70 -20.52 0.74
#